data_AF-G4YP57-F1
#
_entry.id   AF-G4YP57-F1
#
_cell.length_a   1.000
_cell.length_b   1.000
_cell.length_c   1.000
_cell.angle_alpha   90.00
_cell.angle_beta   90.00
_cell.angle_gamma   90.00
#
_symmetry.space_group_name_H-M   'P 1'
#
loop_
_entity.id
_entity.type
_entity.pdbx_description
1 polymer ?
#
loop_
_entity_poly.entity_id
_entity_poly.type
_entity_poly.pdbx_seq_one_letter_code
_entity_poly.pdbx_strand_id
1 'polypeptide(L)'
;MVRVFLALGGSLAVAAQVAVTMATSISFVNDCTYDISLYDNNATETLAVGGSTSRELADGFSGMFRNGTSNEATLAQFAISGGKAWYAISTVPPGAGNCTSYAECAATSGGKTGFNVPLSITPNVGSTSVNAECAAVTCESADCDGAYLYPTDVSKLRNCPDSLPIEVAFCPDGSSNSTTITTSTTTSTTTPVASDADYSAGVVGTDSTSSTTGTASTSSTTSSATTTSSSTTQTTSSGSTGDFSSATISSSFAYTGTNAGSATGTYGKVTAMSSCTTEDVSVTDPVGPMSEEVSMVFRGPMNIYNIAVFTGSSGNNWSKMSSYDASAGTQDNMVFMNNLNIDYTGANSSPQGYSTADGSGTATESTIFGGTLADASDTSVTGGGPCVSTGCEVNIMTSTNCADEDGCLGYYDDMGFHGWDGGMKMFVTKVLMPTGSTANLPAIWMLNAQVVRASQYGCNCRGSGSVGGCGELDVAEVIETNTAQDKVSTHYYFYDGCVSPGGDNYAARPSDSAVTYVTIYDNSGEGVVKIIEIGGDDFDFSVDSVSADTVSTWLSASVENLIS
;
A
#
# COMPACT_ATOMS: atom_id res chain seq x y z
N MET A 1 40.50 -14.18 -68.02
CA MET A 1 39.17 -14.77 -67.77
C MET A 1 38.72 -14.33 -66.39
N VAL A 2 37.80 -13.37 -66.32
CA VAL A 2 37.29 -12.82 -65.07
C VAL A 2 36.34 -13.85 -64.45
N ARG A 3 36.64 -14.31 -63.23
CA ARG A 3 35.74 -15.14 -62.43
C ARG A 3 35.14 -14.25 -61.34
N VAL A 4 33.85 -13.98 -61.49
CA VAL A 4 33.01 -13.26 -60.52
C VAL A 4 32.67 -14.23 -59.38
N PHE A 5 33.00 -13.84 -58.15
CA PHE A 5 32.52 -14.51 -56.94
C PHE A 5 31.09 -14.00 -56.65
N LEU A 6 30.10 -14.89 -56.71
CA LEU A 6 28.78 -14.66 -56.10
C LEU A 6 28.86 -15.06 -54.63
N ALA A 7 28.64 -14.10 -53.73
CA ALA A 7 28.39 -14.32 -52.33
C ALA A 7 26.94 -14.81 -52.15
N LEU A 8 26.75 -16.02 -51.62
CA LEU A 8 25.47 -16.51 -51.13
C LEU A 8 25.26 -15.96 -49.72
N GLY A 9 24.30 -15.04 -49.58
CA GLY A 9 23.82 -14.56 -48.28
C GLY A 9 23.03 -15.66 -47.57
N GLY A 10 23.59 -16.20 -46.49
CA GLY A 10 22.85 -17.03 -45.56
C GLY A 10 21.96 -16.14 -44.69
N SER A 11 20.65 -16.19 -44.89
CA SER A 11 19.69 -15.64 -43.94
C SER A 11 19.57 -16.61 -42.77
N LEU A 12 20.13 -16.25 -41.62
CA LEU A 12 19.87 -16.92 -40.35
C LEU A 12 18.46 -16.50 -39.92
N ALA A 13 17.47 -17.38 -40.09
CA ALA A 13 16.17 -17.21 -39.48
C ALA A 13 16.34 -17.40 -37.97
N VAL A 14 16.34 -16.31 -37.21
CA VAL A 14 16.16 -16.35 -35.76
C VAL A 14 14.71 -16.78 -35.53
N ALA A 15 14.51 -18.06 -35.23
CA ALA A 15 13.24 -18.52 -34.68
C ALA A 15 13.12 -17.89 -33.29
N ALA A 16 12.32 -16.82 -33.18
CA ALA A 16 11.85 -16.33 -31.90
C ALA A 16 11.11 -17.49 -31.23
N GLN A 17 11.71 -18.09 -30.21
CA GLN A 17 10.98 -18.96 -29.31
C GLN A 17 10.03 -18.07 -28.53
N VAL A 18 8.77 -18.02 -28.98
CA VAL A 18 7.68 -17.50 -28.16
C VAL A 18 7.60 -18.45 -26.97
N ALA A 19 8.08 -18.00 -25.81
CA ALA A 19 7.77 -18.67 -24.56
C ALA A 19 6.24 -18.61 -24.44
N VAL A 20 5.58 -19.75 -24.64
CA VAL A 20 4.15 -19.87 -24.33
C VAL A 20 4.08 -19.84 -22.81
N THR A 21 3.77 -18.67 -22.26
CA THR A 21 3.39 -18.55 -20.85
C THR A 21 2.17 -19.45 -20.65
N MET A 22 2.30 -20.46 -19.78
CA MET A 22 1.15 -21.27 -19.39
C MET A 22 0.17 -20.35 -18.66
N ALA A 23 -0.94 -20.04 -19.30
CA ALA A 23 -2.01 -19.23 -18.75
C ALA A 23 -3.28 -20.07 -18.68
N THR A 24 -4.07 -19.86 -17.63
CA THR A 24 -5.39 -20.47 -17.50
C THR A 24 -6.37 -19.70 -18.36
N SER A 25 -6.97 -20.40 -19.33
CA SER A 25 -7.98 -19.81 -20.21
C SER A 25 -9.34 -19.75 -19.52
N ILE A 26 -9.87 -18.54 -19.34
CA ILE A 26 -11.19 -18.28 -18.78
C ILE A 26 -12.10 -17.74 -19.88
N SER A 27 -13.17 -18.47 -20.21
CA SER A 27 -14.22 -18.02 -21.13
C SER A 27 -15.33 -17.35 -20.34
N PHE A 28 -15.82 -16.21 -20.81
CA PHE A 28 -16.99 -15.52 -20.27
C PHE A 28 -18.10 -15.57 -21.30
N VAL A 29 -19.27 -16.06 -20.90
CA VAL A 29 -20.45 -16.21 -21.76
C VAL A 29 -21.61 -15.42 -21.20
N ASN A 30 -22.30 -14.69 -22.07
CA ASN A 30 -23.51 -13.96 -21.72
C ASN A 30 -24.76 -14.72 -22.17
N ASP A 31 -25.36 -15.49 -21.27
CA ASP A 31 -26.64 -16.16 -21.49
C ASP A 31 -27.84 -15.31 -21.03
N CYS A 32 -27.58 -14.10 -20.52
CA CYS A 32 -28.64 -13.17 -20.15
C CYS A 32 -29.42 -12.70 -21.39
N THR A 33 -30.68 -12.33 -21.17
CA THR A 33 -31.53 -11.72 -22.22
C THR A 33 -31.20 -10.25 -22.53
N TYR A 34 -30.10 -9.74 -21.97
CA TYR A 34 -29.60 -8.39 -22.13
C TYR A 34 -28.06 -8.38 -22.23
N ASP A 35 -27.50 -7.31 -22.78
CA ASP A 35 -26.04 -7.13 -22.85
C ASP A 35 -25.45 -6.97 -21.44
N ILE A 36 -24.35 -7.66 -21.15
CA ILE A 36 -23.63 -7.50 -19.90
C ILE A 36 -22.43 -6.59 -20.08
N SER A 37 -22.09 -5.91 -19.01
CA SER A 37 -20.93 -5.05 -18.89
C SER A 37 -19.84 -5.84 -18.14
N LEU A 38 -19.09 -6.70 -18.84
CA LEU A 38 -18.03 -7.48 -18.20
C LEU A 38 -16.93 -6.54 -17.71
N TYR A 39 -16.74 -6.49 -16.41
CA TYR A 39 -15.75 -5.65 -15.75
C TYR A 39 -14.74 -6.52 -15.01
N ASP A 40 -13.45 -6.27 -15.23
CA ASP A 40 -12.31 -7.02 -14.71
C ASP A 40 -11.50 -6.25 -13.65
N ASN A 41 -12.14 -5.30 -12.98
CA ASN A 41 -11.51 -4.32 -12.07
C ASN A 41 -10.61 -3.27 -12.73
N ASN A 42 -10.43 -3.29 -14.05
CA ASN A 42 -9.71 -2.26 -14.77
C ASN A 42 -10.56 -1.65 -15.89
N ALA A 43 -11.06 -2.50 -16.79
CA ALA A 43 -11.80 -2.09 -17.97
C ALA A 43 -13.17 -2.78 -18.03
N THR A 44 -14.08 -2.14 -18.75
CA THR A 44 -15.39 -2.70 -19.07
C THR A 44 -15.46 -3.05 -20.54
N GLU A 45 -15.88 -4.27 -20.84
CA GLU A 45 -16.23 -4.75 -22.17
C GLU A 45 -17.72 -5.07 -22.23
N THR A 46 -18.41 -4.70 -23.31
CA THR A 46 -19.80 -5.12 -23.51
C THR A 46 -19.83 -6.49 -24.16
N LEU A 47 -20.41 -7.48 -23.49
CA LEU A 47 -20.74 -8.76 -24.09
C LEU A 47 -22.21 -8.74 -24.49
N ALA A 48 -22.46 -8.76 -25.79
CA ALA A 48 -23.82 -8.81 -26.33
C ALA A 48 -24.54 -10.10 -25.89
N VAL A 49 -25.88 -10.10 -25.94
CA VAL A 49 -26.70 -11.31 -25.72
C VAL A 49 -26.20 -12.49 -26.57
N GLY A 50 -25.92 -13.63 -25.91
CA GLY A 50 -25.36 -14.84 -26.54
C GLY A 50 -23.89 -14.71 -26.97
N GLY A 51 -23.24 -13.59 -26.62
CA GLY A 51 -21.83 -13.33 -26.89
C GLY A 51 -20.91 -14.01 -25.89
N SER A 52 -19.63 -14.13 -26.27
CA SER A 52 -18.58 -14.60 -25.38
C SER A 52 -17.26 -13.87 -25.64
N THR A 53 -16.40 -13.85 -24.62
CA THR A 53 -15.01 -13.39 -24.71
C THR A 53 -14.13 -14.31 -23.86
N SER A 54 -12.81 -14.17 -23.94
CA SER A 54 -11.90 -14.98 -23.10
C SER A 54 -10.79 -14.11 -22.51
N ARG A 55 -10.21 -14.59 -21.40
CA ARG A 55 -9.03 -14.03 -20.75
C ARG A 55 -8.04 -15.15 -20.48
N GLU A 56 -6.76 -14.86 -20.69
CA GLU A 56 -5.66 -15.75 -20.34
C GLU A 56 -5.04 -15.24 -19.05
N LEU A 57 -5.20 -15.99 -17.95
CA LEU A 57 -4.72 -15.60 -16.63
C LEU A 57 -3.40 -16.31 -16.34
N ALA A 58 -2.32 -15.53 -16.22
CA ALA A 58 -1.00 -16.07 -15.92
C ALA A 58 -0.84 -16.43 -14.43
N ASP A 59 0.14 -17.29 -14.13
CA ASP A 59 0.58 -17.55 -12.75
C ASP A 59 0.92 -16.23 -12.03
N GLY A 60 0.44 -16.07 -10.80
CA GLY A 60 0.47 -14.83 -10.03
C GLY A 60 -0.79 -13.97 -10.15
N PHE A 61 -1.70 -14.24 -11.09
CA PHE A 61 -2.95 -13.49 -11.21
C PHE A 61 -3.83 -13.65 -9.96
N SER A 62 -4.41 -12.55 -9.47
CA SER A 62 -5.47 -12.55 -8.46
C SER A 62 -6.45 -11.42 -8.77
N GLY A 63 -7.73 -11.75 -8.92
CA GLY A 63 -8.72 -10.78 -9.36
C GLY A 63 -10.15 -11.31 -9.40
N MET A 64 -11.06 -10.47 -9.90
CA MET A 64 -12.49 -10.73 -9.93
C MET A 64 -13.13 -10.15 -11.18
N PHE A 65 -14.17 -10.82 -11.66
CA PHE A 65 -14.97 -10.43 -12.82
C PHE A 65 -16.43 -10.28 -12.41
N ARG A 66 -17.11 -9.27 -12.94
CA ARG A 66 -18.51 -8.96 -12.61
C ARG A 66 -19.25 -8.29 -13.75
N ASN A 67 -20.58 -8.28 -13.67
CA ASN A 67 -21.43 -7.48 -14.55
C ASN A 67 -21.62 -6.07 -13.97
N GLY A 68 -21.02 -5.07 -14.62
CA GLY A 68 -21.02 -3.67 -14.21
C GLY A 68 -19.96 -3.34 -13.17
N THR A 69 -19.83 -2.06 -12.87
CA THR A 69 -18.83 -1.53 -11.92
C THR A 69 -19.34 -1.44 -10.48
N SER A 70 -20.61 -1.79 -10.23
CA SER A 70 -21.20 -1.74 -8.88
C SER A 70 -20.44 -2.64 -7.92
N ASN A 71 -20.17 -2.14 -6.71
CA ASN A 71 -19.64 -2.94 -5.62
C ASN A 71 -20.67 -3.95 -5.07
N GLU A 72 -21.95 -3.81 -5.41
CA GLU A 72 -23.02 -4.77 -5.10
C GLU A 72 -23.18 -5.88 -6.15
N ALA A 73 -22.28 -5.96 -7.14
CA ALA A 73 -22.37 -6.99 -8.17
C ALA A 73 -21.94 -8.37 -7.63
N THR A 74 -22.53 -9.43 -8.21
CA THR A 74 -22.10 -10.81 -8.01
C THR A 74 -20.68 -10.98 -8.57
N LEU A 75 -19.78 -11.61 -7.82
CA LEU A 75 -18.35 -11.70 -8.18
C LEU A 75 -17.96 -13.11 -8.59
N ALA A 76 -17.29 -13.25 -9.74
CA ALA A 76 -16.48 -14.43 -10.07
C ALA A 76 -15.02 -14.14 -9.73
N GLN A 77 -14.49 -14.79 -8.71
CA GLN A 77 -13.12 -14.55 -8.20
C GLN A 77 -12.18 -15.64 -8.68
N PHE A 78 -10.96 -15.25 -9.04
CA PHE A 78 -9.91 -16.15 -9.49
C PHE A 78 -8.55 -15.78 -8.89
N ALA A 79 -7.76 -16.80 -8.57
CA ALA A 79 -6.33 -16.66 -8.34
C ALA A 79 -5.59 -17.82 -9.03
N ILE A 80 -4.55 -17.51 -9.80
CA ILE A 80 -3.70 -18.50 -10.47
C ILE A 80 -2.38 -18.53 -9.73
N SER A 81 -2.10 -19.63 -9.03
CA SER A 81 -0.85 -19.75 -8.27
C SER A 81 -0.53 -21.21 -7.96
N GLY A 82 0.74 -21.57 -8.07
CA GLY A 82 1.26 -22.84 -7.59
C GLY A 82 0.73 -24.04 -8.39
N GLY A 83 0.55 -23.86 -9.70
CA GLY A 83 0.03 -24.91 -10.59
C GLY A 83 -1.49 -25.10 -10.50
N LYS A 84 -2.21 -24.14 -9.91
CA LYS A 84 -3.65 -24.23 -9.64
C LYS A 84 -4.38 -22.97 -10.03
N ALA A 85 -5.59 -23.16 -10.58
CA ALA A 85 -6.61 -22.14 -10.69
C ALA A 85 -7.56 -22.26 -9.50
N TRP A 86 -7.47 -21.30 -8.57
CA TRP A 86 -8.39 -21.13 -7.46
C TRP A 86 -9.56 -20.26 -7.91
N TYR A 87 -10.78 -20.63 -7.54
CA TYR A 87 -11.97 -19.88 -7.94
C TYR A 87 -13.10 -19.98 -6.94
N ALA A 88 -13.99 -18.99 -6.97
CA ALA A 88 -15.21 -18.96 -6.19
C ALA A 88 -16.20 -17.90 -6.71
N ILE A 89 -17.46 -18.04 -6.30
CA ILE A 89 -18.47 -16.98 -6.44
C ILE A 89 -18.57 -16.25 -5.09
N SER A 90 -18.77 -14.94 -5.08
CA SER A 90 -19.08 -14.18 -3.87
C SER A 90 -20.33 -13.31 -4.07
N THR A 91 -21.18 -13.35 -3.04
CA THR A 91 -22.32 -12.45 -2.87
C THR A 91 -22.26 -11.71 -1.53
N VAL A 92 -21.06 -11.64 -0.93
CA VAL A 92 -20.84 -10.91 0.33
C VAL A 92 -21.27 -9.45 0.14
N PRO A 93 -22.26 -8.95 0.88
CA PRO A 93 -22.68 -7.57 0.78
C PRO A 93 -21.51 -6.59 1.03
N PRO A 94 -21.30 -5.60 0.15
CA PRO A 94 -20.15 -4.72 0.28
C PRO A 94 -20.28 -3.81 1.51
N GLY A 95 -19.17 -3.66 2.24
CA GLY A 95 -19.12 -2.87 3.47
C GLY A 95 -19.76 -3.54 4.69
N ALA A 96 -20.01 -4.85 4.65
CA ALA A 96 -20.63 -5.58 5.75
C ALA A 96 -19.77 -5.73 7.03
N GLY A 97 -18.46 -5.47 6.96
CA GLY A 97 -17.54 -5.66 8.08
C GLY A 97 -17.41 -7.13 8.49
N ASN A 98 -17.24 -7.40 9.79
CA ASN A 98 -17.07 -8.74 10.34
C ASN A 98 -18.43 -9.38 10.69
N CYS A 99 -19.08 -9.96 9.69
CA CYS A 99 -20.32 -10.72 9.82
C CYS A 99 -20.06 -12.22 9.60
N THR A 100 -20.93 -13.08 10.13
CA THR A 100 -20.79 -14.55 10.12
C THR A 100 -21.93 -15.28 9.41
N SER A 101 -22.86 -14.52 8.82
CA SER A 101 -23.95 -15.04 8.00
C SER A 101 -24.38 -14.01 6.96
N TYR A 102 -24.97 -14.47 5.86
CA TYR A 102 -25.51 -13.56 4.83
C TYR A 102 -26.47 -12.52 5.42
N ALA A 103 -27.41 -12.96 6.24
CA ALA A 103 -28.42 -12.09 6.83
C ALA A 103 -27.81 -10.99 7.71
N GLU A 104 -26.76 -11.33 8.46
CA GLU A 104 -26.00 -10.37 9.25
C GLU A 104 -25.25 -9.38 8.34
N CYS A 105 -24.57 -9.88 7.30
CA CYS A 105 -23.86 -9.02 6.36
C CYS A 105 -24.79 -8.07 5.59
N ALA A 106 -25.98 -8.55 5.20
CA ALA A 106 -26.99 -7.74 4.54
C ALA A 106 -27.50 -6.65 5.49
N ALA A 107 -27.68 -6.96 6.79
CA ALA A 107 -28.09 -5.98 7.78
C ALA A 107 -27.02 -4.90 8.02
N THR A 108 -25.76 -5.30 8.21
CA THR A 108 -24.66 -4.37 8.52
C THR A 108 -24.25 -3.51 7.32
N SER A 109 -24.42 -4.00 6.10
CA SER A 109 -24.13 -3.25 4.88
C SER A 109 -25.20 -2.21 4.49
N GLY A 110 -26.27 -2.07 5.28
CA GLY A 110 -27.39 -1.17 4.99
C GLY A 110 -28.42 -1.76 4.03
N GLY A 111 -28.58 -3.08 4.01
CA GLY A 111 -29.53 -3.80 3.16
C GLY A 111 -28.99 -4.17 1.78
N LYS A 112 -27.69 -4.03 1.55
CA LYS A 112 -27.07 -4.40 0.27
C LYS A 112 -27.07 -5.91 0.11
N THR A 113 -27.14 -6.38 -1.13
CA THR A 113 -27.28 -7.81 -1.41
C THR A 113 -25.98 -8.47 -1.82
N GLY A 114 -25.01 -7.71 -2.34
CA GLY A 114 -23.83 -8.27 -3.01
C GLY A 114 -24.16 -9.08 -4.26
N PHE A 115 -25.37 -8.93 -4.80
CA PHE A 115 -25.87 -9.73 -5.91
C PHE A 115 -26.64 -8.88 -6.91
N ASN A 116 -26.29 -9.00 -8.19
CA ASN A 116 -27.01 -8.35 -9.28
C ASN A 116 -27.38 -9.29 -10.44
N VAL A 117 -26.57 -10.32 -10.70
CA VAL A 117 -26.77 -11.26 -11.80
C VAL A 117 -26.44 -12.69 -11.35
N PRO A 118 -27.21 -13.71 -11.79
CA PRO A 118 -26.84 -15.10 -11.60
C PRO A 118 -25.52 -15.44 -12.32
N LEU A 119 -24.71 -16.30 -11.71
CA LEU A 119 -23.39 -16.67 -12.25
C LEU A 119 -23.11 -18.16 -12.03
N SER A 120 -22.45 -18.79 -13.00
CA SER A 120 -21.82 -20.11 -12.79
C SER A 120 -20.37 -20.12 -13.22
N ILE A 121 -19.54 -20.89 -12.53
CA ILE A 121 -18.15 -21.19 -12.90
C ILE A 121 -18.02 -22.69 -13.12
N THR A 122 -17.62 -23.10 -14.32
CA THR A 122 -17.57 -24.49 -14.77
C THR A 122 -16.20 -24.83 -15.34
N PRO A 123 -15.35 -25.59 -14.61
CA PRO A 123 -14.11 -26.12 -15.16
C PRO A 123 -14.37 -27.19 -16.21
N ASN A 124 -13.66 -27.13 -17.34
CA ASN A 124 -13.71 -28.15 -18.37
C ASN A 124 -12.72 -29.29 -18.07
N VAL A 125 -13.15 -30.24 -17.25
CA VAL A 125 -12.28 -31.33 -16.78
C VAL A 125 -12.01 -32.40 -17.83
N GLY A 126 -12.84 -32.54 -18.87
CA GLY A 126 -12.67 -33.57 -19.92
C GLY A 126 -12.44 -34.97 -19.34
N SER A 127 -11.30 -35.58 -19.71
CA SER A 127 -10.81 -36.85 -19.14
C SER A 127 -9.70 -36.68 -18.10
N THR A 128 -9.41 -35.45 -17.68
CA THR A 128 -8.37 -35.12 -16.71
C THR A 128 -8.82 -35.53 -15.32
N SER A 129 -7.97 -36.26 -14.60
CA SER A 129 -8.23 -36.59 -13.20
C SER A 129 -8.04 -35.34 -12.33
N VAL A 130 -9.07 -34.96 -11.59
CA VAL A 130 -9.07 -33.79 -10.71
C VAL A 130 -9.51 -34.16 -9.29
N ASN A 131 -9.26 -33.28 -8.34
CA ASN A 131 -9.77 -33.39 -6.97
C ASN A 131 -11.27 -33.07 -6.90
N ALA A 132 -11.91 -33.42 -5.78
CA ALA A 132 -13.35 -33.22 -5.59
C ALA A 132 -13.76 -31.74 -5.55
N GLU A 133 -12.85 -30.86 -5.12
CA GLU A 133 -13.08 -29.41 -5.07
C GLU A 133 -13.03 -28.76 -6.47
N CYS A 134 -12.46 -29.44 -7.47
CA CYS A 134 -12.52 -29.02 -8.87
C CYS A 134 -13.89 -29.37 -9.47
N ALA A 135 -14.92 -28.60 -9.10
CA ALA A 135 -16.30 -28.86 -9.49
C ALA A 135 -17.04 -27.56 -9.81
N ALA A 136 -17.98 -27.65 -10.75
CA ALA A 136 -18.83 -26.53 -11.13
C ALA A 136 -19.57 -25.94 -9.92
N VAL A 137 -19.81 -24.63 -9.98
CA VAL A 137 -20.53 -23.88 -8.95
C VAL A 137 -21.48 -22.88 -9.61
N THR A 138 -22.67 -22.74 -9.05
CA THR A 138 -23.73 -21.88 -9.57
C THR A 138 -24.34 -21.09 -8.42
N CYS A 139 -24.62 -19.82 -8.67
CA CYS A 139 -25.29 -18.92 -7.74
C CYS A 139 -26.41 -18.16 -8.46
N GLU A 140 -27.65 -18.41 -8.06
CA GLU A 140 -28.85 -17.85 -8.68
C GLU A 140 -29.58 -16.83 -7.78
N SER A 141 -29.13 -16.68 -6.54
CA SER A 141 -29.69 -15.75 -5.55
C SER A 141 -28.59 -15.14 -4.69
N ALA A 142 -28.92 -14.07 -3.98
CA ALA A 142 -27.97 -13.36 -3.14
C ALA A 142 -27.49 -14.19 -1.92
N ASP A 143 -28.30 -15.14 -1.46
CA ASP A 143 -28.03 -16.04 -0.33
C ASP A 143 -27.71 -17.48 -0.78
N CYS A 144 -27.23 -17.66 -2.00
CA CYS A 144 -26.99 -18.97 -2.60
C CYS A 144 -25.90 -19.76 -1.84
N ASP A 145 -26.08 -21.07 -1.67
CA ASP A 145 -25.09 -21.93 -1.00
C ASP A 145 -23.77 -22.07 -1.79
N GLY A 146 -23.78 -21.75 -3.09
CA GLY A 146 -22.61 -21.84 -3.95
C GLY A 146 -21.60 -20.70 -3.79
N ALA A 147 -21.95 -19.60 -3.11
CA ALA A 147 -21.09 -18.42 -3.00
C ALA A 147 -20.61 -18.18 -1.57
N TYR A 148 -19.53 -17.41 -1.45
CA TYR A 148 -19.20 -16.76 -0.19
C TYR A 148 -20.33 -15.82 0.22
N LEU A 149 -20.90 -16.11 1.39
CA LEU A 149 -22.00 -15.33 1.96
C LEU A 149 -21.54 -14.33 3.03
N TYR A 150 -20.35 -14.53 3.57
CA TYR A 150 -19.69 -13.68 4.57
C TYR A 150 -18.16 -13.84 4.49
N PRO A 151 -17.36 -12.89 5.00
CA PRO A 151 -15.89 -12.85 4.75
C PRO A 151 -15.12 -14.08 5.21
N THR A 152 -15.56 -14.74 6.27
CA THR A 152 -14.88 -15.92 6.84
C THR A 152 -15.47 -17.25 6.36
N ASP A 153 -16.29 -17.27 5.30
CA ASP A 153 -16.88 -18.49 4.75
C ASP A 153 -15.89 -19.29 3.90
N VAL A 154 -14.79 -19.74 4.48
CA VAL A 154 -13.69 -20.44 3.77
C VAL A 154 -14.09 -21.78 3.13
N SER A 155 -15.33 -22.25 3.34
CA SER A 155 -15.84 -23.52 2.82
C SER A 155 -16.11 -23.49 1.31
N LYS A 156 -16.16 -22.30 0.70
CA LYS A 156 -16.60 -22.09 -0.69
C LYS A 156 -15.47 -22.04 -1.70
N LEU A 157 -14.20 -22.06 -1.25
CA LEU A 157 -13.04 -22.01 -2.12
C LEU A 157 -12.88 -23.32 -2.91
N ARG A 158 -12.72 -23.19 -4.23
CA ARG A 158 -12.50 -24.33 -5.14
C ARG A 158 -11.15 -24.18 -5.84
N ASN A 159 -10.61 -25.29 -6.32
CA ASN A 159 -9.39 -25.27 -7.11
C ASN A 159 -9.34 -26.42 -8.12
N CYS A 160 -8.75 -26.14 -9.28
CA CYS A 160 -8.44 -27.08 -10.35
C CYS A 160 -6.97 -26.93 -10.76
N PRO A 161 -6.36 -27.90 -11.48
CA PRO A 161 -5.13 -27.64 -12.21
C PRO A 161 -5.27 -26.41 -13.12
N ASP A 162 -4.27 -25.53 -13.13
CA ASP A 162 -4.26 -24.29 -13.93
C ASP A 162 -4.25 -24.51 -15.45
N SER A 163 -3.90 -25.72 -15.88
CA SER A 163 -4.01 -26.17 -17.28
C SER A 163 -5.44 -26.42 -17.77
N LEU A 164 -6.45 -26.41 -16.90
CA LEU A 164 -7.84 -26.63 -17.30
C LEU A 164 -8.52 -25.32 -17.72
N PRO A 165 -9.16 -25.28 -18.90
CA PRO A 165 -10.03 -24.16 -19.26
C PRO A 165 -11.22 -24.08 -18.30
N ILE A 166 -11.64 -22.86 -17.96
CA ILE A 166 -12.80 -22.61 -17.11
C ILE A 166 -13.77 -21.67 -17.83
N GLU A 167 -15.06 -21.96 -17.72
CA GLU A 167 -16.12 -21.10 -18.24
C GLU A 167 -16.85 -20.38 -17.11
N VAL A 168 -17.13 -19.10 -17.31
CA VAL A 168 -17.97 -18.25 -16.47
C VAL A 168 -19.19 -17.85 -17.28
N ALA A 169 -20.38 -18.30 -16.88
CA ALA A 169 -21.63 -17.95 -17.54
C ALA A 169 -22.44 -16.99 -16.67
N PHE A 170 -22.86 -15.88 -17.27
CA PHE A 170 -23.81 -14.94 -16.68
C PHE A 170 -25.23 -15.33 -17.10
N CYS A 171 -26.15 -15.39 -16.15
CA CYS A 171 -27.51 -15.92 -16.33
C CYS A 171 -27.52 -17.35 -16.91
N PRO A 172 -26.89 -18.35 -16.26
CA PRO A 172 -26.78 -19.72 -16.79
C PRO A 172 -28.14 -20.42 -17.03
N ASP A 173 -29.23 -19.88 -16.49
CA ASP A 173 -30.61 -20.32 -16.68
C ASP A 173 -31.37 -19.53 -17.77
N GLY A 174 -30.74 -18.55 -18.41
CA GLY A 174 -31.37 -17.63 -19.37
C GLY A 174 -32.22 -16.55 -18.71
N SER A 175 -31.98 -16.23 -17.44
CA SER A 175 -32.75 -15.23 -16.69
C SER A 175 -32.67 -13.80 -17.25
N SER A 176 -33.68 -13.00 -16.88
CA SER A 176 -33.87 -11.62 -17.34
C SER A 176 -33.79 -10.57 -16.21
N ASN A 177 -33.36 -10.97 -15.02
CA ASN A 177 -33.27 -10.03 -13.89
C ASN A 177 -32.14 -9.03 -14.11
N SER A 178 -32.47 -7.87 -14.68
CA SER A 178 -31.66 -6.67 -14.65
C SER A 178 -32.22 -5.79 -13.53
N THR A 179 -31.46 -5.59 -12.46
CA THR A 179 -31.77 -4.54 -11.49
C THR A 179 -31.37 -3.20 -12.12
N THR A 180 -32.26 -2.64 -12.95
CA THR A 180 -32.05 -1.35 -13.61
C THR A 180 -32.13 -0.20 -12.59
N ILE A 181 -31.01 0.43 -12.26
CA ILE A 181 -31.02 1.71 -11.53
C ILE A 181 -31.41 2.82 -12.52
N THR A 182 -32.57 3.43 -12.28
CA THR A 182 -33.10 4.56 -13.07
C THR A 182 -32.37 5.84 -12.66
N THR A 183 -31.50 6.37 -13.52
CA THR A 183 -30.95 7.72 -13.39
C THR A 183 -32.06 8.74 -13.67
N SER A 184 -32.65 9.30 -12.62
CA SER A 184 -33.64 10.37 -12.75
C SER A 184 -32.95 11.74 -12.79
N THR A 185 -32.71 12.23 -14.01
CA THR A 185 -32.33 13.63 -14.23
C THR A 185 -33.55 14.52 -13.96
N THR A 186 -33.56 15.25 -12.84
CA THR A 186 -34.64 16.21 -12.55
C THR A 186 -34.13 17.64 -12.75
N THR A 187 -34.58 18.26 -13.83
CA THR A 187 -34.36 19.67 -14.13
C THR A 187 -35.22 20.54 -13.21
N SER A 188 -34.57 21.38 -12.40
CA SER A 188 -35.21 22.35 -11.51
C SER A 188 -36.00 23.38 -12.31
N THR A 189 -37.32 23.46 -12.06
CA THR A 189 -38.13 24.64 -12.39
C THR A 189 -38.75 25.17 -11.09
N THR A 190 -38.57 26.47 -10.89
CA THR A 190 -38.92 27.27 -9.71
C THR A 190 -40.42 27.48 -9.49
N THR A 191 -40.78 27.77 -8.23
CA THR A 191 -41.97 28.47 -7.65
C THR A 191 -42.94 27.60 -6.81
N PRO A 192 -43.69 28.17 -5.84
CA PRO A 192 -43.22 28.55 -4.51
C PRO A 192 -44.02 27.89 -3.36
N VAL A 193 -43.46 28.08 -2.16
CA VAL A 193 -43.83 27.63 -0.81
C VAL A 193 -45.29 27.90 -0.38
N ALA A 194 -45.88 26.91 0.31
CA ALA A 194 -46.89 27.05 1.38
C ALA A 194 -46.76 25.83 2.33
N SER A 195 -46.24 25.99 3.56
CA SER A 195 -46.96 26.00 4.87
C SER A 195 -47.90 24.80 5.06
N ASP A 196 -47.83 23.98 6.11
CA ASP A 196 -47.69 24.30 7.53
C ASP A 196 -47.55 23.01 8.37
N ALA A 197 -47.03 23.16 9.60
CA ALA A 197 -47.30 22.38 10.82
C ALA A 197 -46.97 20.86 10.86
N ASP A 198 -46.51 20.23 11.94
CA ASP A 198 -46.11 20.59 13.32
C ASP A 198 -45.76 19.23 13.97
N TYR A 199 -44.60 19.07 14.63
CA TYR A 199 -44.52 18.20 15.81
C TYR A 199 -43.25 18.49 16.62
N SER A 200 -43.49 18.94 17.84
CA SER A 200 -42.52 19.36 18.85
C SER A 200 -41.83 18.20 19.56
N ALA A 201 -40.65 18.55 20.08
CA ALA A 201 -39.68 17.80 20.85
C ALA A 201 -40.18 17.22 22.20
N GLY A 202 -39.43 16.22 22.68
CA GLY A 202 -39.36 15.80 24.08
C GLY A 202 -37.94 15.99 24.64
N VAL A 203 -37.83 16.94 25.56
CA VAL A 203 -36.65 17.41 26.29
C VAL A 203 -36.30 16.49 27.47
N VAL A 204 -35.01 16.34 27.79
CA VAL A 204 -34.52 16.37 29.18
C VAL A 204 -33.24 17.19 29.21
N GLY A 205 -33.27 18.32 29.92
CA GLY A 205 -32.11 19.18 30.20
C GLY A 205 -31.80 19.21 31.70
N THR A 206 -30.60 19.66 32.03
CA THR A 206 -30.16 20.36 33.25
C THR A 206 -28.68 20.73 33.04
N ASP A 207 -28.11 21.85 33.49
CA ASP A 207 -28.56 23.21 33.74
C ASP A 207 -27.27 24.08 33.80
N SER A 208 -27.34 25.29 33.25
CA SER A 208 -26.61 26.54 33.51
C SER A 208 -25.10 26.53 33.86
N THR A 209 -24.28 27.44 33.31
CA THR A 209 -24.35 28.89 33.64
C THR A 209 -23.53 29.71 32.64
N SER A 210 -24.10 30.84 32.21
CA SER A 210 -23.51 31.85 31.34
C SER A 210 -22.77 32.94 32.13
N SER A 211 -21.70 33.50 31.57
CA SER A 211 -21.31 34.89 31.82
C SER A 211 -20.78 35.53 30.54
N THR A 212 -21.47 36.58 30.09
CA THR A 212 -21.12 37.45 28.97
C THR A 212 -20.57 38.77 29.49
N THR A 213 -19.44 39.23 28.93
CA THR A 213 -18.99 40.64 28.76
C THR A 213 -17.61 40.56 28.09
N GLY A 214 -17.21 41.35 27.10
CA GLY A 214 -17.79 42.50 26.43
C GLY A 214 -16.93 42.85 25.20
N THR A 215 -17.54 43.60 24.30
CA THR A 215 -17.02 44.09 23.02
C THR A 215 -15.77 44.97 23.16
N ALA A 216 -14.77 44.75 22.30
CA ALA A 216 -13.86 45.81 21.87
C ALA A 216 -13.43 45.55 20.41
N SER A 217 -14.03 46.31 19.49
CA SER A 217 -13.58 46.48 18.12
C SER A 217 -12.23 47.18 18.10
N THR A 218 -11.28 46.71 17.27
CA THR A 218 -10.18 47.54 16.78
C THR A 218 -9.90 47.22 15.32
N SER A 219 -10.30 48.19 14.49
CA SER A 219 -9.79 48.61 13.18
C SER A 219 -8.92 47.65 12.34
N SER A 220 -9.53 47.17 11.26
CA SER A 220 -8.86 46.73 10.04
C SER A 220 -8.19 47.91 9.35
N THR A 221 -6.86 47.84 9.18
CA THR A 221 -6.14 48.71 8.23
C THR A 221 -5.53 47.84 7.16
N THR A 222 -6.06 47.99 5.96
CA THR A 222 -5.55 47.41 4.72
C THR A 222 -4.18 47.99 4.40
N SER A 223 -3.17 47.14 4.29
CA SER A 223 -1.92 47.45 3.60
C SER A 223 -1.60 46.28 2.68
N SER A 224 -1.82 46.49 1.37
CA SER A 224 -1.26 45.64 0.32
C SER A 224 0.26 45.67 0.43
N ALA A 225 0.86 44.50 0.68
CA ALA A 225 2.27 44.25 0.43
C ALA A 225 2.34 43.14 -0.62
N THR A 226 2.75 43.54 -1.82
CA THR A 226 3.13 42.65 -2.91
C THR A 226 4.25 41.72 -2.42
N THR A 227 3.95 40.43 -2.26
CA THR A 227 4.94 39.40 -1.92
C THR A 227 5.63 38.95 -3.19
N THR A 228 6.84 39.47 -3.38
CA THR A 228 7.84 38.91 -4.28
C THR A 228 8.18 37.49 -3.80
N SER A 229 8.04 36.50 -4.68
CA SER A 229 8.52 35.13 -4.48
C SER A 229 9.97 35.16 -3.96
N SER A 230 10.15 34.79 -2.70
CA SER A 230 11.48 34.61 -2.11
C SER A 230 11.79 33.14 -2.21
N SER A 231 12.65 32.78 -3.16
CA SER A 231 13.36 31.51 -3.12
C SER A 231 14.06 31.39 -1.77
N THR A 232 13.69 30.40 -0.97
CA THR A 232 14.38 30.06 0.28
C THR A 232 15.81 29.67 -0.07
N THR A 233 16.71 30.64 -0.08
CA THR A 233 18.14 30.38 -0.10
C THR A 233 18.46 29.87 1.29
N GLN A 234 18.54 28.54 1.41
CA GLN A 234 18.96 27.86 2.62
C GLN A 234 20.35 28.38 2.97
N THR A 235 20.44 29.18 4.03
CA THR A 235 21.70 29.66 4.59
C THR A 235 22.50 28.44 5.04
N THR A 236 23.56 28.10 4.33
CA THR A 236 24.57 27.12 4.76
C THR A 236 25.25 27.66 6.00
N SER A 237 24.77 27.29 7.19
CA SER A 237 25.64 27.22 8.36
C SER A 237 26.76 26.23 8.00
N SER A 238 28.01 26.59 8.26
CA SER A 238 29.14 25.66 8.12
C SER A 238 28.99 24.54 9.16
N GLY A 239 28.12 23.59 8.86
CA GLY A 239 27.87 22.41 9.66
C GLY A 239 29.02 21.40 9.56
N SER A 240 29.10 20.49 10.51
CA SER A 240 30.13 19.45 10.52
C SER A 240 29.82 18.40 9.45
N THR A 241 30.80 18.06 8.60
CA THR A 241 30.72 16.90 7.72
C THR A 241 31.37 15.70 8.42
N GLY A 242 30.64 14.60 8.55
CA GLY A 242 31.13 13.40 9.22
C GLY A 242 32.23 12.67 8.46
N ASP A 243 33.16 12.06 9.21
CA ASP A 243 34.14 11.09 8.70
C ASP A 243 33.71 9.68 9.13
N PHE A 244 33.42 8.84 8.14
CA PHE A 244 32.95 7.47 8.34
C PHE A 244 33.89 6.44 7.69
N SER A 245 35.15 6.84 7.44
CA SER A 245 36.13 5.98 6.77
C SER A 245 36.50 4.70 7.54
N SER A 246 36.23 4.66 8.84
CA SER A 246 36.43 3.48 9.70
C SER A 246 35.19 2.60 9.88
N ALA A 247 34.04 2.99 9.33
CA ALA A 247 32.81 2.23 9.50
C ALA A 247 32.95 0.84 8.86
N THR A 248 32.61 -0.20 9.62
CA THR A 248 32.67 -1.58 9.13
C THR A 248 31.30 -2.01 8.66
N ILE A 249 31.18 -2.37 7.38
CA ILE A 249 29.96 -2.97 6.83
C ILE A 249 29.92 -4.43 7.27
N SER A 250 28.89 -4.81 8.03
CA SER A 250 28.66 -6.19 8.48
C SER A 250 27.76 -6.96 7.52
N SER A 251 26.86 -6.25 6.84
CA SER A 251 26.00 -6.80 5.79
C SER A 251 25.57 -5.70 4.83
N SER A 252 25.30 -6.05 3.58
CA SER A 252 24.69 -5.12 2.63
C SER A 252 23.86 -5.83 1.57
N PHE A 253 22.85 -5.11 1.07
CA PHE A 253 22.04 -5.51 -0.08
C PHE A 253 21.88 -4.32 -1.04
N ALA A 254 21.73 -4.61 -2.33
CA ALA A 254 21.52 -3.59 -3.34
C ALA A 254 20.47 -4.03 -4.34
N TYR A 255 19.49 -3.16 -4.57
CA TYR A 255 18.64 -3.21 -5.74
C TYR A 255 19.18 -2.24 -6.79
N THR A 256 19.22 -2.66 -8.06
CA THR A 256 19.71 -1.85 -9.17
C THR A 256 18.82 -1.99 -10.40
N GLY A 257 18.83 -0.97 -11.26
CA GLY A 257 18.07 -1.02 -12.51
C GLY A 257 16.59 -1.21 -12.24
N THR A 258 15.96 -2.15 -12.95
CA THR A 258 14.51 -2.42 -12.79
C THR A 258 14.15 -2.83 -11.37
N ASN A 259 15.07 -3.48 -10.64
CA ASN A 259 14.86 -3.89 -9.26
C ASN A 259 14.97 -2.71 -8.27
N ALA A 260 15.55 -1.57 -8.68
CA ALA A 260 15.54 -0.34 -7.91
C ALA A 260 14.30 0.54 -8.19
N GLY A 261 13.53 0.23 -9.23
CA GLY A 261 12.34 1.00 -9.61
C GLY A 261 12.44 1.74 -10.94
N SER A 262 13.51 1.58 -11.72
CA SER A 262 13.60 2.19 -13.06
C SER A 262 12.67 1.55 -14.11
N ALA A 263 11.93 0.51 -13.72
CA ALA A 263 10.84 -0.01 -14.53
C ALA A 263 9.76 1.06 -14.68
N THR A 264 9.44 1.43 -15.92
CA THR A 264 8.35 2.34 -16.24
C THR A 264 7.01 1.72 -15.88
N GLY A 265 6.16 2.49 -15.22
CA GLY A 265 4.79 2.08 -14.99
C GLY A 265 4.00 3.11 -14.21
N THR A 266 2.82 2.68 -13.78
CA THR A 266 1.79 3.55 -13.21
C THR A 266 1.28 3.00 -11.90
N TYR A 267 1.00 3.88 -10.95
CA TYR A 267 0.27 3.54 -9.74
C TYR A 267 -0.98 4.41 -9.61
N GLY A 268 -2.00 3.91 -8.91
CA GLY A 268 -3.23 4.66 -8.64
C GLY A 268 -3.06 5.57 -7.42
N LYS A 269 -2.75 6.85 -7.65
CA LYS A 269 -2.72 7.88 -6.60
C LYS A 269 -4.12 8.09 -6.05
N VAL A 270 -4.32 7.90 -4.75
CA VAL A 270 -5.60 8.19 -4.10
C VAL A 270 -5.81 9.71 -4.09
N THR A 271 -6.95 10.17 -4.60
CA THR A 271 -7.34 11.60 -4.63
C THR A 271 -8.52 11.89 -3.73
N ALA A 272 -9.35 10.88 -3.42
CA ALA A 272 -10.46 11.02 -2.46
C ALA A 272 -10.74 9.69 -1.75
N MET A 273 -10.71 9.72 -0.41
CA MET A 273 -10.98 8.54 0.42
C MET A 273 -12.45 8.10 0.41
N SER A 274 -13.40 9.03 0.42
CA SER A 274 -14.84 8.72 0.54
C SER A 274 -15.38 7.89 -0.63
N SER A 275 -14.91 8.17 -1.83
CA SER A 275 -15.30 7.49 -3.07
C SER A 275 -14.25 6.49 -3.57
N CYS A 276 -13.15 6.34 -2.84
CA CYS A 276 -11.92 5.70 -3.27
C CYS A 276 -11.52 6.04 -4.72
N THR A 277 -11.49 7.35 -5.02
CA THR A 277 -11.12 7.80 -6.35
C THR A 277 -9.61 7.85 -6.48
N THR A 278 -9.09 7.26 -7.55
CA THR A 278 -7.67 7.26 -7.90
C THR A 278 -7.40 7.98 -9.22
N GLU A 279 -6.17 8.45 -9.38
CA GLU A 279 -5.63 8.99 -10.62
C GLU A 279 -4.35 8.21 -10.97
N ASP A 280 -4.21 7.81 -12.23
CA ASP A 280 -2.99 7.12 -12.67
C ASP A 280 -1.80 8.10 -12.67
N VAL A 281 -0.74 7.74 -11.95
CA VAL A 281 0.53 8.48 -11.93
C VAL A 281 1.60 7.64 -12.60
N SER A 282 2.16 8.15 -13.70
CA SER A 282 3.34 7.57 -14.33
C SER A 282 4.61 8.05 -13.63
N VAL A 283 5.46 7.12 -13.21
CA VAL A 283 6.78 7.43 -12.64
C VAL A 283 7.86 6.94 -13.59
N THR A 284 8.84 7.80 -13.84
CA THR A 284 10.00 7.49 -14.70
C THR A 284 11.33 7.67 -13.97
N ASP A 285 11.28 7.98 -12.68
CA ASP A 285 12.49 8.12 -11.88
C ASP A 285 13.18 6.75 -11.70
N PRO A 286 14.51 6.67 -11.78
CA PRO A 286 15.23 5.41 -11.61
C PRO A 286 15.04 4.67 -10.28
N VAL A 287 14.59 5.34 -9.22
CA VAL A 287 14.18 4.68 -7.96
C VAL A 287 12.66 4.49 -7.82
N GLY A 288 11.93 4.64 -8.91
CA GLY A 288 10.49 4.46 -8.97
C GLY A 288 9.74 5.43 -8.05
N PRO A 289 8.57 5.05 -7.50
CA PRO A 289 7.74 5.94 -6.68
C PRO A 289 8.39 6.34 -5.35
N MET A 290 9.53 5.75 -4.97
CA MET A 290 10.32 6.18 -3.81
C MET A 290 11.09 7.49 -4.07
N SER A 291 11.09 7.98 -5.32
CA SER A 291 11.56 9.32 -5.65
C SER A 291 10.65 10.42 -5.09
N GLU A 292 9.38 10.10 -4.87
CA GLU A 292 8.42 11.00 -4.21
C GLU A 292 8.63 10.99 -2.69
N GLU A 293 7.79 11.69 -1.94
CA GLU A 293 7.81 11.68 -0.48
C GLU A 293 7.71 10.25 0.09
N VAL A 294 8.58 9.92 1.04
CA VAL A 294 8.56 8.63 1.74
C VAL A 294 8.43 8.80 3.26
N SER A 295 7.92 7.77 3.91
CA SER A 295 7.86 7.55 5.34
C SER A 295 8.65 6.28 5.68
N MET A 296 9.29 6.25 6.84
CA MET A 296 9.84 5.02 7.41
C MET A 296 8.93 4.54 8.54
N VAL A 297 8.74 3.23 8.66
CA VAL A 297 7.88 2.58 9.63
C VAL A 297 8.69 1.56 10.42
N PHE A 298 8.36 1.43 11.70
CA PHE A 298 9.05 0.58 12.66
C PHE A 298 8.03 -0.26 13.40
N ARG A 299 8.32 -1.56 13.57
CA ARG A 299 7.51 -2.50 14.34
C ARG A 299 8.34 -3.16 15.43
N GLY A 300 7.77 -3.21 16.64
CA GLY A 300 8.37 -3.86 17.79
C GLY A 300 8.37 -5.40 17.71
N PRO A 301 9.13 -6.08 18.58
CA PRO A 301 9.95 -5.52 19.65
C PRO A 301 11.22 -4.81 19.15
N MET A 302 11.38 -3.53 19.46
CA MET A 302 12.48 -2.72 18.93
C MET A 302 12.88 -1.59 19.88
N ASN A 303 14.18 -1.34 20.00
CA ASN A 303 14.69 -0.07 20.51
C ASN A 303 15.23 0.76 19.35
N ILE A 304 14.81 2.02 19.28
CA ILE A 304 15.25 3.02 18.31
C ILE A 304 16.03 4.08 19.07
N TYR A 305 17.34 4.14 18.87
CA TYR A 305 18.22 5.06 19.59
C TYR A 305 18.33 6.39 18.87
N ASN A 306 18.58 6.35 17.56
CA ASN A 306 18.79 7.54 16.74
C ASN A 306 18.24 7.33 15.33
N ILE A 307 17.74 8.42 14.74
CA ILE A 307 17.39 8.51 13.33
C ILE A 307 18.00 9.78 12.77
N ALA A 308 18.56 9.73 11.56
CA ALA A 308 18.89 10.91 10.78
C ALA A 308 18.46 10.71 9.32
N VAL A 309 17.89 11.76 8.73
CA VAL A 309 17.47 11.75 7.33
C VAL A 309 18.27 12.80 6.57
N PHE A 310 18.81 12.42 5.42
CA PHE A 310 19.63 13.26 4.58
C PHE A 310 19.04 13.36 3.18
N THR A 311 19.16 14.53 2.56
CA THR A 311 18.89 14.73 1.14
C THR A 311 20.19 14.91 0.37
N GLY A 312 20.26 14.33 -0.81
CA GLY A 312 21.42 14.35 -1.68
C GLY A 312 21.16 15.11 -2.98
N SER A 313 22.25 15.45 -3.66
CA SER A 313 22.22 15.82 -5.08
C SER A 313 23.55 15.43 -5.72
N SER A 314 23.52 15.17 -7.02
CA SER A 314 24.70 14.68 -7.74
C SER A 314 25.92 15.59 -7.54
N GLY A 315 27.02 14.99 -7.07
CA GLY A 315 28.29 15.68 -6.86
C GLY A 315 28.39 16.57 -5.61
N ASN A 316 27.35 16.63 -4.77
CA ASN A 316 27.32 17.43 -3.55
C ASN A 316 27.26 16.56 -2.29
N ASN A 317 27.64 17.15 -1.16
CA ASN A 317 27.45 16.53 0.15
C ASN A 317 25.95 16.35 0.45
N TRP A 318 25.64 15.27 1.14
CA TRP A 318 24.30 14.92 1.58
C TRP A 318 24.00 15.64 2.88
N SER A 319 22.98 16.49 2.89
CA SER A 319 22.68 17.40 4.00
C SER A 319 21.60 16.84 4.90
N LYS A 320 21.80 16.91 6.23
CA LYS A 320 20.84 16.43 7.23
C LYS A 320 19.59 17.33 7.22
N MET A 321 18.43 16.70 7.13
CA MET A 321 17.12 17.36 7.07
C MET A 321 16.29 17.16 8.33
N SER A 322 16.47 16.02 8.99
CA SER A 322 15.71 15.64 10.19
C SER A 322 16.56 14.77 11.08
N SER A 323 16.29 14.80 12.38
CA SER A 323 16.97 13.95 13.35
C SER A 323 16.10 13.58 14.54
N TYR A 324 16.44 12.47 15.17
CA TYR A 324 15.86 11.99 16.42
C TYR A 324 16.96 11.37 17.29
N ASP A 325 16.91 11.65 18.59
CA ASP A 325 17.77 11.06 19.62
C ASP A 325 16.92 10.75 20.85
N ALA A 326 16.72 9.45 21.08
CA ALA A 326 15.92 8.94 22.20
C ALA A 326 16.52 9.31 23.56
N SER A 327 17.86 9.31 23.66
CA SER A 327 18.58 9.54 24.92
C SER A 327 18.59 11.01 25.31
N ALA A 328 18.69 11.90 24.33
CA ALA A 328 18.59 13.34 24.52
C ALA A 328 17.14 13.81 24.63
N GLY A 329 16.17 13.00 24.20
CA GLY A 329 14.77 13.38 24.13
C GLY A 329 14.55 14.51 23.14
N THR A 330 15.20 14.44 21.98
CA THR A 330 15.12 15.47 20.95
C THR A 330 14.67 14.89 19.62
N GLN A 331 13.83 15.63 18.91
CA GLN A 331 13.49 15.40 17.52
C GLN A 331 13.51 16.75 16.79
N ASP A 332 14.06 16.78 15.58
CA ASP A 332 14.15 17.95 14.73
C ASP A 332 13.58 17.63 13.35
N ASN A 333 12.67 18.48 12.87
CA ASN A 333 11.90 18.29 11.64
C ASN A 333 11.33 16.86 11.48
N MET A 334 10.80 16.29 12.57
CA MET A 334 10.29 14.93 12.61
C MET A 334 9.14 14.83 13.60
N VAL A 335 8.10 14.10 13.22
CA VAL A 335 7.00 13.69 14.10
C VAL A 335 6.80 12.18 14.02
N PHE A 336 6.52 11.57 15.17
CA PHE A 336 6.14 10.17 15.25
C PHE A 336 4.62 10.04 15.20
N MET A 337 4.17 9.22 14.27
CA MET A 337 2.77 8.94 13.97
C MET A 337 2.52 7.43 14.13
N ASN A 338 1.26 7.05 14.19
CA ASN A 338 0.83 5.66 14.05
C ASN A 338 -0.54 5.59 13.40
N ASN A 339 -0.99 4.37 13.13
CA ASN A 339 -2.27 4.10 12.49
C ASN A 339 -3.40 3.78 13.48
N LEU A 340 -3.37 4.38 14.67
CA LEU A 340 -4.32 4.10 15.75
C LEU A 340 -5.44 5.15 15.87
N ASN A 341 -5.44 6.19 15.02
CA ASN A 341 -6.46 7.23 14.98
C ASN A 341 -7.65 6.82 14.10
N ILE A 342 -8.20 5.63 14.36
CA ILE A 342 -9.25 5.06 13.53
C ILE A 342 -10.59 5.75 13.83
N ASP A 343 -11.20 6.36 12.81
CA ASP A 343 -12.57 6.82 12.89
C ASP A 343 -13.56 5.63 12.70
N TYR A 344 -14.26 5.29 13.78
CA TYR A 344 -15.29 4.24 13.80
C TYR A 344 -16.72 4.76 13.54
N THR A 345 -16.89 6.06 13.31
CA THR A 345 -18.20 6.66 13.00
C THR A 345 -18.68 6.34 11.58
N GLY A 346 -17.80 5.75 10.76
CA GLY A 346 -18.05 5.46 9.35
C GLY A 346 -17.56 6.56 8.41
N ALA A 347 -16.85 7.57 8.92
CA ALA A 347 -16.12 8.49 8.06
C ALA A 347 -14.92 7.78 7.41
N ASN A 348 -14.70 8.04 6.13
CA ASN A 348 -13.54 7.54 5.39
C ASN A 348 -12.37 8.53 5.55
N SER A 349 -11.84 8.67 6.78
CA SER A 349 -10.64 9.45 7.08
C SER A 349 -9.38 8.58 7.13
N SER A 350 -8.21 9.22 7.10
CA SER A 350 -6.95 8.52 7.38
C SER A 350 -6.96 7.97 8.82
N PRO A 351 -6.44 6.77 9.08
CA PRO A 351 -6.27 6.27 10.44
C PRO A 351 -4.97 6.78 11.09
N GLN A 352 -4.22 7.64 10.38
CA GLN A 352 -3.00 8.28 10.86
C GLN A 352 -3.30 9.26 12.00
N GLY A 353 -2.49 9.20 13.05
CA GLY A 353 -2.48 10.19 14.11
C GLY A 353 -1.14 10.28 14.82
N TYR A 354 -0.97 11.29 15.67
CA TYR A 354 0.23 11.41 16.49
C TYR A 354 0.35 10.19 17.40
N SER A 355 1.55 9.66 17.53
CA SER A 355 1.81 8.52 18.39
C SER A 355 2.01 8.95 19.85
N THR A 356 1.63 8.10 20.80
CA THR A 356 2.13 8.20 22.18
C THR A 356 3.63 7.90 22.23
N ALA A 357 4.29 8.29 23.33
CA ALA A 357 5.74 8.09 23.50
C ALA A 357 6.19 6.62 23.40
N ASP A 358 5.28 5.65 23.58
CA ASP A 358 5.55 4.21 23.49
C ASP A 358 4.97 3.53 22.25
N GLY A 359 4.36 4.28 21.33
CA GLY A 359 3.76 3.71 20.13
C GLY A 359 2.40 3.04 20.34
N SER A 360 1.88 3.00 21.57
CA SER A 360 0.73 2.15 21.92
C SER A 360 -0.66 2.78 21.72
N GLY A 361 -0.71 4.08 21.43
CA GLY A 361 -1.97 4.79 21.23
C GLY A 361 -1.80 6.10 20.49
N THR A 362 -2.89 6.83 20.36
CA THR A 362 -2.92 8.14 19.70
C THR A 362 -2.78 9.27 20.72
N ALA A 363 -1.88 10.21 20.44
CA ALA A 363 -1.70 11.46 21.17
C ALA A 363 -2.48 12.60 20.51
N THR A 364 -2.77 13.65 21.29
CA THR A 364 -3.47 14.85 20.77
C THR A 364 -2.54 15.84 20.08
N GLU A 365 -1.22 15.71 20.30
CA GLU A 365 -0.19 16.57 19.75
C GLU A 365 1.11 15.78 19.55
N SER A 366 2.06 16.36 18.80
CA SER A 366 3.36 15.74 18.58
C SER A 366 4.04 15.44 19.91
N THR A 367 4.32 14.15 20.12
CA THR A 367 4.98 13.65 21.32
C THR A 367 6.36 13.13 20.93
N ILE A 368 7.38 13.48 21.71
CA ILE A 368 8.72 12.91 21.52
C ILE A 368 8.63 11.41 21.82
N PHE A 369 9.01 10.59 20.85
CA PHE A 369 9.02 9.15 20.99
C PHE A 369 10.07 8.72 22.05
N GLY A 370 9.73 7.71 22.84
CA GLY A 370 10.54 7.22 23.95
C GLY A 370 11.62 6.22 23.54
N GLY A 371 11.62 5.78 22.27
CA GLY A 371 12.66 4.94 21.70
C GLY A 371 12.45 3.44 21.89
N THR A 372 11.31 2.97 22.38
CA THR A 372 11.01 1.54 22.52
C THR A 372 9.61 1.21 22.01
N LEU A 373 9.52 0.15 21.19
CA LEU A 373 8.27 -0.46 20.74
C LEU A 373 8.14 -1.86 21.33
N ALA A 374 6.97 -2.16 21.90
CA ALA A 374 6.68 -3.47 22.47
C ALA A 374 6.42 -4.53 21.39
N ASP A 375 6.60 -5.80 21.76
CA ASP A 375 6.05 -6.94 21.03
C ASP A 375 4.51 -6.97 21.15
N ALA A 376 3.85 -7.87 20.43
CA ALA A 376 2.40 -8.04 20.50
C ALA A 376 1.93 -8.38 21.92
N SER A 377 0.78 -7.84 22.35
CA SER A 377 0.22 -8.20 23.66
C SER A 377 -0.53 -9.54 23.63
N ASP A 378 -1.18 -9.88 22.50
CA ASP A 378 -1.96 -11.11 22.31
C ASP A 378 -2.13 -11.44 20.81
N THR A 379 -1.31 -12.37 20.30
CA THR A 379 -1.37 -12.82 18.91
C THR A 379 -2.62 -13.66 18.58
N SER A 380 -3.42 -14.04 19.57
CA SER A 380 -4.65 -14.80 19.34
C SER A 380 -5.83 -13.93 18.88
N VAL A 381 -5.71 -12.59 19.02
CA VAL A 381 -6.74 -11.65 18.60
C VAL A 381 -6.63 -11.39 17.11
N THR A 382 -7.33 -12.19 16.29
CA THR A 382 -7.36 -11.98 14.84
C THR A 382 -7.85 -10.57 14.50
N GLY A 383 -7.04 -9.81 13.75
CA GLY A 383 -7.34 -8.42 13.38
C GLY A 383 -7.18 -7.41 14.51
N GLY A 384 -6.50 -7.77 15.62
CA GLY A 384 -6.23 -6.86 16.73
C GLY A 384 -5.36 -5.65 16.37
N GLY A 385 -4.55 -5.77 15.31
CA GLY A 385 -3.68 -4.71 14.81
C GLY A 385 -2.41 -4.49 15.64
N PRO A 386 -1.71 -3.37 15.42
CA PRO A 386 -0.47 -3.01 16.14
C PRO A 386 -0.65 -3.00 17.66
N CYS A 387 0.40 -3.41 18.37
CA CYS A 387 0.44 -3.64 19.83
C CYS A 387 -0.48 -4.75 20.37
N VAL A 388 -1.47 -5.22 19.60
CA VAL A 388 -2.37 -6.30 20.03
C VAL A 388 -1.93 -7.61 19.38
N SER A 389 -2.17 -7.78 18.09
CA SER A 389 -1.86 -9.01 17.36
C SER A 389 -0.49 -8.97 16.67
N THR A 390 0.02 -7.77 16.40
CA THR A 390 1.39 -7.52 15.92
C THR A 390 2.12 -6.64 16.93
N GLY A 391 3.45 -6.51 16.78
CA GLY A 391 4.23 -5.56 17.58
C GLY A 391 3.69 -4.13 17.47
N CYS A 392 4.04 -3.27 18.41
CA CYS A 392 3.68 -1.86 18.30
C CYS A 392 4.33 -1.22 17.08
N GLU A 393 3.59 -0.37 16.38
CA GLU A 393 4.03 0.24 15.13
C GLU A 393 3.99 1.76 15.21
N VAL A 394 5.05 2.40 14.72
CA VAL A 394 5.09 3.85 14.50
C VAL A 394 5.69 4.13 13.12
N ASN A 395 5.24 5.22 12.50
CA ASN A 395 5.85 5.77 11.30
C ASN A 395 6.35 7.19 11.57
N ILE A 396 7.33 7.64 10.77
CA ILE A 396 7.90 8.99 10.88
C ILE A 396 7.52 9.84 9.67
N MET A 397 7.18 11.10 9.94
CA MET A 397 6.93 12.14 8.94
C MET A 397 7.76 13.38 9.29
N THR A 398 7.86 14.35 8.38
CA THR A 398 8.38 15.69 8.73
C THR A 398 7.40 16.41 9.66
N SER A 399 7.83 17.48 10.32
CA SER A 399 6.93 18.29 11.17
C SER A 399 6.03 19.25 10.39
N THR A 400 6.11 19.25 9.06
CA THR A 400 5.34 20.14 8.20
C THR A 400 4.00 19.49 7.85
N ASN A 401 2.91 20.10 8.30
CA ASN A 401 1.57 19.65 7.93
C ASN A 401 1.29 19.97 6.45
N CYS A 402 0.63 19.06 5.74
CA CYS A 402 0.28 19.26 4.34
C CYS A 402 -0.55 20.54 4.11
N ALA A 403 -1.38 20.95 5.07
CA ALA A 403 -2.24 22.12 4.96
C ALA A 403 -1.49 23.46 5.15
N ASP A 404 -0.28 23.43 5.71
CA ASP A 404 0.51 24.65 5.99
C ASP A 404 1.35 25.12 4.80
N GLU A 405 1.52 24.27 3.77
CA GLU A 405 2.29 24.54 2.55
C GLU A 405 1.41 24.32 1.29
N ASP A 406 2.02 24.09 0.11
CA ASP A 406 1.32 23.87 -1.17
C ASP A 406 0.53 22.54 -1.26
N GLY A 407 0.29 21.86 -0.13
CA GLY A 407 -0.36 20.55 -0.07
C GLY A 407 0.62 19.39 -0.26
N CYS A 408 0.17 18.19 0.12
CA CYS A 408 0.88 16.95 -0.18
C CYS A 408 0.38 16.31 -1.49
N LEU A 409 1.24 15.52 -2.13
CA LEU A 409 0.82 14.65 -3.22
C LEU A 409 -0.17 13.59 -2.70
N GLY A 410 -1.27 13.41 -3.44
CA GLY A 410 -2.33 12.45 -3.10
C GLY A 410 -3.30 12.99 -2.05
N TYR A 411 -4.14 12.09 -1.52
CA TYR A 411 -5.07 12.41 -0.45
C TYR A 411 -4.33 12.70 0.86
N TYR A 412 -4.85 13.68 1.61
CA TYR A 412 -4.49 13.95 2.99
C TYR A 412 -5.69 14.59 3.71
N ASP A 413 -5.75 14.42 5.03
CA ASP A 413 -6.63 15.15 5.94
C ASP A 413 -5.79 16.01 6.90
N ASP A 414 -6.40 16.47 7.99
CA ASP A 414 -5.74 17.32 9.00
C ASP A 414 -4.54 16.62 9.68
N MET A 415 -4.46 15.28 9.63
CA MET A 415 -3.34 14.49 10.14
C MET A 415 -2.32 14.14 9.05
N GLY A 416 -2.42 14.75 7.87
CA GLY A 416 -1.45 14.63 6.80
C GLY A 416 -0.19 15.47 7.05
N PHE A 417 0.97 14.83 7.01
CA PHE A 417 2.27 15.49 7.05
C PHE A 417 3.08 15.17 5.80
N HIS A 418 4.04 16.04 5.47
CA HIS A 418 4.98 15.77 4.38
C HIS A 418 5.95 14.64 4.77
N GLY A 419 6.26 13.77 3.81
CA GLY A 419 7.41 12.87 3.91
C GLY A 419 8.70 13.53 3.43
N TRP A 420 9.76 12.74 3.25
CA TRP A 420 11.01 13.23 2.65
C TRP A 420 11.03 12.95 1.15
N ASP A 421 11.06 14.01 0.34
CA ASP A 421 10.97 13.95 -1.13
C ASP A 421 12.35 13.81 -1.83
N GLY A 422 12.33 13.51 -3.13
CA GLY A 422 13.46 13.56 -4.07
C GLY A 422 14.15 12.21 -4.35
N GLY A 423 14.65 11.95 -5.56
CA GLY A 423 15.28 10.66 -5.91
C GLY A 423 16.64 10.34 -5.26
N MET A 424 17.22 11.27 -4.49
CA MET A 424 18.46 11.07 -3.74
C MET A 424 18.24 11.37 -2.25
N LYS A 425 18.02 10.32 -1.45
CA LYS A 425 17.74 10.45 0.00
C LYS A 425 18.31 9.28 0.79
N MET A 426 18.70 9.53 2.03
CA MET A 426 19.34 8.55 2.89
C MET A 426 18.74 8.59 4.28
N PHE A 427 18.35 7.42 4.78
CA PHE A 427 17.84 7.21 6.12
C PHE A 427 18.85 6.41 6.91
N VAL A 428 19.26 6.94 8.06
CA VAL A 428 20.21 6.29 8.97
C VAL A 428 19.49 6.01 10.28
N THR A 429 19.43 4.75 10.68
CA THR A 429 18.70 4.32 11.89
C THR A 429 19.58 3.45 12.77
N LYS A 430 19.77 3.85 14.03
CA LYS A 430 20.45 3.04 15.04
C LYS A 430 19.41 2.30 15.87
N VAL A 431 19.42 0.97 15.77
CA VAL A 431 18.34 0.14 16.33
C VAL A 431 18.89 -1.11 17.02
N LEU A 432 18.07 -1.69 17.90
CA LEU A 432 18.19 -3.04 18.43
C LEU A 432 16.83 -3.74 18.24
N MET A 433 16.85 -4.99 17.80
CA MET A 433 15.66 -5.83 17.59
C MET A 433 15.65 -6.98 18.62
N PRO A 434 15.40 -6.71 19.92
CA PRO A 434 15.48 -7.73 20.96
C PRO A 434 14.44 -8.84 20.76
N THR A 435 14.71 -10.03 21.29
CA THR A 435 13.79 -11.16 21.21
C THR A 435 12.52 -10.90 22.05
N GLY A 436 11.38 -10.90 21.37
CA GLY A 436 10.04 -10.87 21.96
C GLY A 436 9.57 -12.26 22.40
N SER A 437 8.42 -12.30 23.06
CA SER A 437 7.85 -13.53 23.63
C SER A 437 6.55 -13.97 22.96
N THR A 438 6.05 -13.19 22.01
CA THR A 438 4.76 -13.39 21.35
C THR A 438 4.94 -13.46 19.84
N ALA A 439 4.61 -12.41 19.08
CA ALA A 439 4.83 -12.37 17.63
C ALA A 439 6.33 -12.48 17.33
N ASN A 440 7.16 -11.65 17.99
CA ASN A 440 8.61 -11.63 17.81
C ASN A 440 9.05 -11.36 16.36
N LEU A 441 8.32 -10.49 15.66
CA LEU A 441 8.52 -10.11 14.25
C LEU A 441 8.85 -8.61 14.12
N PRO A 442 9.96 -8.11 14.68
CA PRO A 442 10.32 -6.71 14.49
C PRO A 442 10.66 -6.42 13.02
N ALA A 443 10.37 -5.21 12.58
CA ALA A 443 10.58 -4.81 11.19
C ALA A 443 10.86 -3.32 11.05
N ILE A 444 11.64 -2.97 10.02
CA ILE A 444 11.81 -1.62 9.49
C ILE A 444 11.47 -1.68 8.00
N TRP A 445 10.51 -0.88 7.58
CA TRP A 445 10.16 -0.74 6.17
C TRP A 445 9.91 0.72 5.82
N MET A 446 9.88 1.00 4.52
CA MET A 446 9.65 2.31 3.96
C MET A 446 8.47 2.25 3.02
N LEU A 447 7.64 3.28 3.10
CA LEU A 447 6.46 3.46 2.28
C LEU A 447 6.57 4.80 1.57
N ASN A 448 6.00 4.89 0.37
CA ASN A 448 5.63 6.21 -0.14
C ASN A 448 4.66 6.87 0.84
N ALA A 449 4.86 8.14 1.14
CA ALA A 449 4.13 8.89 2.17
C ALA A 449 2.61 8.92 1.92
N GLN A 450 2.17 8.78 0.66
CA GLN A 450 0.76 8.65 0.31
C GLN A 450 0.09 7.45 0.98
N VAL A 451 0.84 6.35 1.20
CA VAL A 451 0.31 5.14 1.84
C VAL A 451 -0.18 5.48 3.23
N VAL A 452 0.63 6.14 4.04
CA VAL A 452 0.29 6.45 5.44
C VAL A 452 -0.71 7.61 5.56
N ARG A 453 -0.88 8.42 4.51
CA ARG A 453 -1.89 9.49 4.46
C ARG A 453 -3.27 9.02 4.01
N ALA A 454 -3.35 7.95 3.23
CA ALA A 454 -4.62 7.39 2.73
C ALA A 454 -4.97 6.04 3.40
N SER A 455 -4.02 5.38 4.06
CA SER A 455 -4.14 4.01 4.57
C SER A 455 -3.06 3.72 5.61
N GLN A 456 -2.85 2.44 5.91
CA GLN A 456 -1.67 1.93 6.61
C GLN A 456 -0.76 1.13 5.68
N TYR A 457 -1.37 0.37 4.76
CA TYR A 457 -0.67 -0.54 3.86
C TYR A 457 -1.23 -0.38 2.43
N GLY A 458 -0.33 -0.11 1.49
CA GLY A 458 -0.64 0.18 0.09
C GLY A 458 -1.27 1.56 -0.17
N CYS A 459 -1.11 2.06 -1.38
CA CYS A 459 -1.83 3.26 -1.87
C CYS A 459 -3.23 2.88 -2.29
N ASN A 460 -4.01 2.39 -1.35
CA ASN A 460 -5.37 1.98 -1.53
C ASN A 460 -6.21 2.62 -0.42
N CYS A 461 -7.50 2.82 -0.66
CA CYS A 461 -8.38 3.45 0.33
C CYS A 461 -8.77 2.41 1.38
N ARG A 462 -7.82 2.07 2.27
CA ARG A 462 -7.96 1.07 3.35
C ARG A 462 -8.39 -0.31 2.85
N GLY A 463 -7.61 -0.89 1.94
CA GLY A 463 -7.83 -2.24 1.41
C GLY A 463 -8.85 -2.32 0.26
N SER A 464 -9.38 -1.19 -0.20
CA SER A 464 -10.35 -1.13 -1.32
C SER A 464 -9.71 -1.18 -2.72
N GLY A 465 -8.38 -1.29 -2.81
CA GLY A 465 -7.60 -1.29 -4.06
C GLY A 465 -6.88 -2.62 -4.30
N SER A 466 -6.38 -2.84 -5.51
CA SER A 466 -5.61 -4.04 -5.89
C SER A 466 -4.36 -4.24 -5.03
N VAL A 467 -3.85 -5.47 -4.98
CA VAL A 467 -2.51 -5.78 -4.45
C VAL A 467 -1.49 -5.02 -5.32
N GLY A 468 -0.62 -4.23 -4.69
CA GLY A 468 0.16 -3.17 -5.36
C GLY A 468 -0.19 -1.78 -4.80
N GLY A 469 0.65 -0.78 -5.05
CA GLY A 469 0.51 0.55 -4.42
C GLY A 469 1.57 1.53 -4.89
N CYS A 470 1.86 2.60 -4.15
CA CYS A 470 2.97 3.50 -4.52
C CYS A 470 4.35 2.95 -4.08
N GLY A 471 4.48 1.62 -3.93
CA GLY A 471 5.71 0.91 -3.52
C GLY A 471 5.89 0.75 -2.00
N GLU A 472 6.66 -0.28 -1.63
CA GLU A 472 7.07 -0.59 -0.25
C GLU A 472 8.47 -1.25 -0.27
N LEU A 473 9.37 -0.80 0.60
CA LEU A 473 10.69 -1.39 0.79
C LEU A 473 10.83 -1.89 2.23
N ASP A 474 10.90 -3.19 2.44
CA ASP A 474 11.40 -3.73 3.69
C ASP A 474 12.90 -3.53 3.75
N VAL A 475 13.37 -2.81 4.75
CA VAL A 475 14.80 -2.57 4.98
C VAL A 475 15.38 -3.72 5.81
N ALA A 476 14.68 -4.10 6.87
CA ALA A 476 15.09 -5.17 7.78
C ALA A 476 13.84 -5.72 8.47
N GLU A 477 13.31 -6.82 7.94
CA GLU A 477 12.13 -7.50 8.49
C GLU A 477 12.47 -8.93 8.94
N VAL A 478 12.09 -9.28 10.17
CA VAL A 478 11.99 -10.69 10.56
C VAL A 478 10.70 -11.25 9.98
N ILE A 479 10.82 -12.09 8.96
CA ILE A 479 9.69 -12.77 8.32
C ILE A 479 9.44 -14.16 8.92
N GLU A 480 8.19 -14.61 8.86
CA GLU A 480 7.74 -15.88 9.47
C GLU A 480 8.39 -17.13 8.85
N THR A 481 8.91 -17.02 7.63
CA THR A 481 9.60 -18.13 6.94
C THR A 481 10.91 -18.51 7.63
N ASN A 482 11.54 -17.58 8.35
CA ASN A 482 12.66 -17.89 9.25
C ASN A 482 12.13 -18.24 10.64
N THR A 483 11.88 -19.52 10.88
CA THR A 483 11.38 -20.02 12.17
C THR A 483 12.32 -19.77 13.36
N ALA A 484 13.61 -19.54 13.11
CA ALA A 484 14.56 -19.15 14.17
C ALA A 484 14.47 -17.66 14.53
N GLN A 485 13.87 -16.83 13.66
CA GLN A 485 13.67 -15.40 13.85
C GLN A 485 14.96 -14.64 14.21
N ASP A 486 16.11 -15.15 13.74
CA ASP A 486 17.48 -14.71 14.04
C ASP A 486 18.14 -13.94 12.88
N LYS A 487 17.40 -13.67 11.81
CA LYS A 487 17.84 -12.95 10.62
C LYS A 487 16.76 -12.00 10.15
N VAL A 488 17.17 -11.00 9.37
CA VAL A 488 16.29 -10.02 8.72
C VAL A 488 16.36 -10.15 7.21
N SER A 489 15.24 -9.90 6.56
CA SER A 489 15.04 -9.88 5.11
C SER A 489 14.84 -8.46 4.60
N THR A 490 15.07 -8.28 3.30
CA THR A 490 14.76 -7.06 2.55
C THR A 490 13.94 -7.44 1.32
N HIS A 491 12.86 -6.72 1.06
CA HIS A 491 12.03 -6.91 -0.12
C HIS A 491 11.61 -5.55 -0.65
N TYR A 492 11.67 -5.39 -1.96
CA TYR A 492 11.11 -4.22 -2.62
C TYR A 492 9.89 -4.66 -3.42
N TYR A 493 8.72 -4.24 -2.94
CA TYR A 493 7.42 -4.39 -3.58
C TYR A 493 7.16 -3.21 -4.51
N PHE A 494 6.97 -3.51 -5.79
CA PHE A 494 6.66 -2.54 -6.81
C PHE A 494 5.17 -2.19 -6.86
N TYR A 495 4.87 -1.14 -7.61
CA TYR A 495 3.51 -0.64 -7.76
C TYR A 495 2.56 -1.60 -8.46
N ASP A 496 3.09 -2.54 -9.25
CA ASP A 496 2.36 -3.64 -9.87
C ASP A 496 2.24 -4.88 -8.95
N GLY A 497 2.75 -4.80 -7.72
CA GLY A 497 2.74 -5.90 -6.75
C GLY A 497 3.86 -6.92 -6.94
N CYS A 498 4.73 -6.75 -7.94
CA CYS A 498 5.90 -7.61 -8.10
C CYS A 498 6.93 -7.38 -6.98
N VAL A 499 7.68 -8.43 -6.65
CA VAL A 499 8.69 -8.40 -5.59
C VAL A 499 10.07 -8.67 -6.17
N SER A 500 11.05 -7.84 -5.81
CA SER A 500 12.44 -8.09 -6.17
C SER A 500 12.99 -9.31 -5.41
N PRO A 501 13.64 -10.28 -6.08
CA PRO A 501 14.08 -11.52 -5.46
C PRO A 501 15.38 -11.37 -4.66
N GLY A 502 15.63 -12.34 -3.76
CA GLY A 502 16.98 -12.62 -3.23
C GLY A 502 17.39 -11.88 -1.95
N GLY A 503 16.48 -11.09 -1.35
CA GLY A 503 16.76 -10.36 -0.09
C GLY A 503 16.40 -11.12 1.19
N ASP A 504 15.90 -12.35 1.08
CA ASP A 504 15.55 -13.19 2.23
C ASP A 504 16.75 -13.47 3.14
N ASN A 505 16.65 -13.16 4.43
CA ASN A 505 17.69 -13.46 5.43
C ASN A 505 19.06 -12.84 5.09
N TYR A 506 19.09 -11.64 4.49
CA TYR A 506 20.33 -11.01 4.03
C TYR A 506 21.30 -10.64 5.15
N ALA A 507 20.81 -10.33 6.35
CA ALA A 507 21.61 -9.94 7.51
C ALA A 507 21.16 -10.66 8.79
N ALA A 508 22.03 -10.68 9.80
CA ALA A 508 21.69 -11.20 11.12
C ALA A 508 20.75 -10.22 11.83
N ARG A 509 19.81 -10.73 12.62
CA ARG A 509 18.97 -9.87 13.46
C ARG A 509 19.82 -9.28 14.58
N PRO A 510 19.80 -7.95 14.82
CA PRO A 510 20.53 -7.34 15.91
C PRO A 510 19.80 -7.54 17.25
N SER A 511 19.88 -8.74 17.83
CA SER A 511 19.16 -9.09 19.07
C SER A 511 19.87 -8.63 20.35
N ASP A 512 21.20 -8.59 20.33
CA ASP A 512 22.03 -8.45 21.54
C ASP A 512 22.83 -7.14 21.58
N SER A 513 23.08 -6.52 20.43
CA SER A 513 23.80 -5.26 20.29
C SER A 513 23.18 -4.40 19.21
N ALA A 514 23.15 -3.09 19.43
CA ALA A 514 22.63 -2.16 18.45
C ALA A 514 23.50 -2.14 17.19
N VAL A 515 22.85 -1.99 16.03
CA VAL A 515 23.48 -1.77 14.73
C VAL A 515 22.93 -0.49 14.12
N THR A 516 23.60 0.02 13.09
CA THR A 516 23.11 1.14 12.31
C THR A 516 22.80 0.67 10.89
N TYR A 517 21.53 0.80 10.47
CA TYR A 517 21.14 0.63 9.07
C TYR A 517 21.25 1.96 8.35
N VAL A 518 21.88 1.96 7.18
CA VAL A 518 21.92 3.09 6.25
C VAL A 518 21.23 2.66 4.96
N THR A 519 20.07 3.25 4.71
CA THR A 519 19.26 3.02 3.49
C THR A 519 19.41 4.22 2.57
N ILE A 520 19.91 3.99 1.35
CA ILE A 520 20.26 5.02 0.38
C ILE A 520 19.45 4.79 -0.89
N TYR A 521 18.71 5.81 -1.31
CA TYR A 521 18.16 5.91 -2.65
C TYR A 521 19.05 6.84 -3.46
N ASP A 522 19.53 6.37 -4.61
CA ASP A 522 20.28 7.17 -5.56
C ASP A 522 19.70 6.95 -6.95
N ASN A 523 19.03 7.98 -7.49
CA ASN A 523 18.43 7.95 -8.81
C ASN A 523 19.40 8.26 -9.96
N SER A 524 20.71 8.31 -9.72
CA SER A 524 21.69 8.44 -10.80
C SER A 524 21.79 7.17 -11.65
N GLY A 525 22.12 7.35 -12.94
CA GLY A 525 22.27 6.23 -13.87
C GLY A 525 20.98 5.41 -14.01
N GLU A 526 21.07 4.11 -13.71
CA GLU A 526 19.93 3.17 -13.77
C GLU A 526 19.17 3.05 -12.43
N GLY A 527 19.56 3.81 -11.41
CA GLY A 527 18.95 3.79 -10.08
C GLY A 527 19.53 2.69 -9.18
N VAL A 528 19.76 3.05 -7.92
CA VAL A 528 20.25 2.14 -6.88
C VAL A 528 19.48 2.40 -5.58
N VAL A 529 19.00 1.32 -4.97
CA VAL A 529 18.56 1.31 -3.56
C VAL A 529 19.53 0.42 -2.80
N LYS A 530 20.34 1.02 -1.93
CA LYS A 530 21.39 0.34 -1.16
C LYS A 530 20.99 0.31 0.31
N ILE A 531 21.09 -0.86 0.92
CA ILE A 531 20.96 -1.05 2.36
C ILE A 531 22.30 -1.56 2.86
N ILE A 532 22.89 -0.89 3.84
CA ILE A 532 24.07 -1.38 4.56
C ILE A 532 23.78 -1.43 6.05
N GLU A 533 24.33 -2.45 6.71
CA GLU A 533 24.43 -2.55 8.15
C GLU A 533 25.88 -2.21 8.54
N ILE A 534 26.05 -1.27 9.45
CA ILE A 534 27.34 -0.92 10.05
C ILE A 534 27.26 -1.05 11.58
N GLY A 535 28.42 -1.00 12.24
CA GLY A 535 28.49 -1.04 13.70
C GLY A 535 27.60 0.04 14.36
N GLY A 536 26.99 -0.29 15.49
CA GLY A 536 26.07 0.62 16.19
C GLY A 536 26.68 1.98 16.56
N ASP A 537 27.99 2.06 16.71
CA ASP A 537 28.72 3.30 17.04
C ASP A 537 29.57 3.84 15.89
N ASP A 538 29.44 3.26 14.68
CA ASP A 538 30.24 3.66 13.51
C ASP A 538 29.68 4.92 12.80
N PHE A 539 28.50 5.39 13.19
CA PHE A 539 27.88 6.61 12.66
C PHE A 539 27.75 7.70 13.73
N ASP A 540 28.35 8.86 13.47
CA ASP A 540 28.15 10.07 14.26
C ASP A 540 26.86 10.82 13.83
N PHE A 541 25.80 10.71 14.64
CA PHE A 541 24.51 11.37 14.38
C PHE A 541 24.53 12.89 14.61
N SER A 542 25.60 13.44 15.20
CA SER A 542 25.70 14.89 15.46
C SER A 542 26.03 15.70 14.21
N VAL A 543 26.51 15.05 13.14
CA VAL A 543 26.98 15.73 11.92
C VAL A 543 25.83 16.35 11.14
N ASP A 544 26.12 17.42 10.40
CA ASP A 544 25.14 18.12 9.57
C ASP A 544 25.14 17.62 8.12
N SER A 545 26.17 16.87 7.73
CA SER A 545 26.28 16.32 6.39
C SER A 545 27.16 15.07 6.31
N VAL A 546 26.94 14.28 5.25
CA VAL A 546 27.79 13.18 4.82
C VAL A 546 28.41 13.53 3.47
N SER A 547 29.70 13.27 3.28
CA SER A 547 30.38 13.63 2.03
C SER A 547 29.90 12.77 0.85
N ALA A 548 29.92 13.35 -0.35
CA ALA A 548 29.60 12.61 -1.59
C ALA A 548 30.52 11.38 -1.77
N ASP A 549 31.80 11.50 -1.40
CA ASP A 549 32.78 10.42 -1.49
C ASP A 549 32.46 9.25 -0.55
N THR A 550 31.99 9.55 0.68
CA THR A 550 31.51 8.54 1.62
C THR A 550 30.31 7.79 1.05
N VAL A 551 29.29 8.51 0.57
CA VAL A 551 28.09 7.88 -0.01
C VAL A 551 28.45 7.06 -1.24
N SER A 552 29.33 7.56 -2.11
CA SER A 552 29.83 6.81 -3.27
C SER A 552 30.56 5.53 -2.86
N THR A 553 31.29 5.55 -1.74
CA THR A 553 31.96 4.37 -1.19
C THR A 553 30.94 3.34 -0.72
N TRP A 554 29.88 3.75 -0.02
CA TRP A 554 28.82 2.86 0.44
C TRP A 554 28.00 2.26 -0.71
N LEU A 555 27.66 3.07 -1.73
CA LEU A 555 26.99 2.60 -2.94
C LEU A 555 27.83 1.55 -3.70
N SER A 556 29.15 1.73 -3.70
CA SER A 556 30.09 0.82 -4.40
C SER A 556 30.51 -0.39 -3.57
N ALA A 557 30.15 -0.45 -2.28
CA ALA A 557 30.50 -1.57 -1.42
C ALA A 557 29.90 -2.87 -1.97
N SER A 558 30.69 -3.95 -1.95
CA SER A 558 30.23 -5.28 -2.34
C SER A 558 29.00 -5.68 -1.54
N VAL A 559 28.07 -6.37 -2.20
CA VAL A 559 26.97 -7.05 -1.51
C VAL A 559 27.58 -8.09 -0.57
N GLU A 560 27.28 -7.96 0.72
CA GLU A 560 27.74 -8.87 1.77
C GLU A 560 26.48 -9.38 2.45
N ASN A 561 25.98 -10.54 2.02
CA ASN A 561 24.77 -11.10 2.60
C ASN A 561 25.03 -12.51 3.11
N LEU A 562 24.19 -12.98 4.03
CA LEU A 562 24.34 -14.32 4.61
C LEU A 562 24.02 -15.46 3.62
N ILE A 563 23.64 -15.14 2.38
CA ILE A 563 23.28 -16.08 1.31
C ILE A 563 24.46 -16.32 0.35
N SER A 564 25.46 -15.42 0.31
CA SER A 564 26.58 -15.43 -0.64
C SER A 564 27.71 -16.38 -0.26
#